data_AF-A0A8D2MJ05-F1
#
_entry.id   AF-A0A8D2MJ05-F1
#
_cell.length_a   1.000
_cell.length_b   1.000
_cell.length_c   1.000
_cell.angle_alpha   90.00
_cell.angle_beta   90.00
_cell.angle_gamma   90.00
#
_symmetry.space_group_name_H-M   'P 1'
#
loop_
_entity.id
_entity.type
_entity.pdbx_description
1 polymer ?
#
loop_
_entity_poly.entity_id
_entity_poly.type
_entity_poly.pdbx_seq_one_letter_code
_entity_poly.pdbx_strand_id
1 'polypeptide(L)' 'MNRHKYKKLLKRRKFIRRRVKEGRKRKRQIKFEKDLERIWKKAGLKSAPAGWQTPKIYLRSSKR' A
#
# COMPACT_ATOMS: atom_id res chain seq x y z
N MET A 1 -9.94 14.59 28.67
CA MET A 1 -10.66 13.31 28.56
C MET A 1 -10.54 12.63 27.17
N ASN A 2 -10.77 13.35 26.05
CA ASN A 2 -10.86 12.75 24.71
C ASN A 2 -9.58 12.04 24.23
N ARG A 3 -8.41 12.66 24.38
CA ARG A 3 -7.10 12.06 24.05
C ARG A 3 -6.84 10.77 24.85
N HIS A 4 -7.25 10.73 26.12
CA HIS A 4 -7.10 9.57 26.98
C HIS A 4 -7.95 8.39 26.49
N LYS A 5 -9.25 8.61 26.24
CA LYS A 5 -10.16 7.61 25.69
C LYS A 5 -9.66 7.08 24.33
N TYR A 6 -9.17 7.97 23.46
CA TYR A 6 -8.59 7.59 22.16
C TYR A 6 -7.35 6.69 22.31
N LYS A 7 -6.40 7.03 23.19
CA LYS A 7 -5.23 6.18 23.47
C LYS A 7 -5.64 4.80 24.00
N LYS A 8 -6.62 4.71 24.91
CA LYS A 8 -7.14 3.41 25.39
C LYS A 8 -7.78 2.60 24.27
N LEU A 9 -8.53 3.22 23.36
CA LEU A 9 -9.09 2.55 22.19
C LEU A 9 -8.01 2.03 21.23
N LEU A 10 -6.97 2.83 20.96
CA LEU A 10 -5.85 2.44 20.12
C LEU A 10 -5.12 1.21 20.67
N LYS A 11 -4.90 1.14 21.99
CA LYS A 11 -4.28 -0.02 22.64
C LYS A 11 -5.14 -1.27 22.47
N ARG A 12 -6.44 -1.19 22.79
CA ARG A 12 -7.39 -2.32 22.67
C ARG A 12 -7.51 -2.86 21.24
N ARG A 13 -7.50 -1.99 20.23
CA ARG A 13 -7.68 -2.38 18.82
C ARG A 13 -6.39 -2.42 18.01
N LYS A 14 -5.22 -2.47 18.65
CA LYS A 14 -3.89 -2.41 17.98
C LYS A 14 -3.77 -3.43 16.83
N PHE A 15 -4.10 -4.69 17.10
CA PHE A 15 -3.95 -5.77 16.12
C PHE A 15 -4.97 -5.69 14.98
N ILE A 16 -6.22 -5.38 15.26
CA ILE A 16 -7.26 -5.16 14.24
C ILE A 16 -6.84 -4.01 13.32
N ARG A 17 -6.38 -2.88 13.89
CA ARG A 17 -5.90 -1.74 13.11
C ARG A 17 -4.68 -2.09 12.26
N ARG A 18 -3.75 -2.92 12.77
CA ARG A 18 -2.59 -3.40 12.01
C ARG A 18 -3.04 -4.22 10.80
N ARG A 19 -3.91 -5.21 10.99
CA ARG A 19 -4.48 -6.04 9.91
C ARG A 19 -5.16 -5.18 8.83
N VAL A 20 -5.99 -4.22 9.24
CA VAL A 20 -6.66 -3.29 8.31
C VAL A 20 -5.65 -2.41 7.57
N LYS A 21 -4.61 -1.90 8.25
CA LYS A 21 -3.57 -1.06 7.63
C LYS A 21 -2.75 -1.84 6.61
N GLU A 22 -2.40 -3.09 6.91
CA GLU A 22 -1.71 -4.00 5.98
C GLU A 22 -2.56 -4.30 4.74
N GLY A 23 -3.86 -4.61 4.92
CA GLY A 23 -4.79 -4.79 3.81
C GLY A 23 -4.92 -3.55 2.91
N ARG A 24 -4.99 -2.34 3.51
CA ARG A 24 -5.02 -1.08 2.76
C ARG A 24 -3.73 -0.82 1.98
N LYS A 25 -2.56 -1.14 2.55
CA LYS A 25 -1.26 -1.03 1.85
C LYS A 25 -1.22 -1.95 0.63
N ARG A 26 -1.68 -3.20 0.76
CA ARG A 26 -1.74 -4.16 -0.36
C ARG A 26 -2.64 -3.66 -1.49
N LYS A 27 -3.85 -3.18 -1.17
CA LYS A 27 -4.75 -2.57 -2.17
C LYS A 27 -4.13 -1.35 -2.85
N ARG A 28 -3.41 -0.51 -2.10
CA ARG A 28 -2.72 0.67 -2.63
C ARG A 28 -1.58 0.30 -3.59
N GLN A 29 -0.82 -0.76 -3.29
CA GLN A 29 0.22 -1.26 -4.18
C GLN A 29 -0.37 -1.81 -5.49
N ILE A 30 -1.43 -2.62 -5.43
CA ILE A 30 -2.09 -3.14 -6.64
C ILE A 30 -2.63 -1.99 -7.50
N LYS A 31 -3.23 -0.96 -6.87
CA LYS A 31 -3.71 0.22 -7.59
C LYS A 31 -2.58 0.95 -8.31
N PHE A 32 -1.43 1.09 -7.66
CA PHE A 32 -0.23 1.70 -8.25
C PHE A 32 0.31 0.90 -9.44
N GLU A 33 0.44 -0.41 -9.30
CA GLU A 33 0.93 -1.30 -10.37
C GLU A 33 0.00 -1.28 -11.58
N LYS A 34 -1.32 -1.35 -11.37
CA LYS A 34 -2.32 -1.25 -12.45
C LYS A 34 -2.31 0.09 -13.17
N ASP A 35 -2.00 1.17 -12.44
CA ASP A 35 -1.97 2.50 -13.04
C ASP A 35 -0.76 2.66 -13.98
N LEU A 36 0.40 2.14 -13.57
CA LEU A 36 1.57 2.05 -14.44
C LEU A 36 1.32 1.16 -15.66
N GLU A 37 0.66 0.03 -15.45
CA GLU A 37 0.29 -0.87 -16.54
C GLU A 37 -0.63 -0.21 -17.56
N ARG A 38 -1.59 0.58 -17.07
CA ARG A 38 -2.50 1.36 -17.91
C ARG A 38 -1.74 2.38 -18.77
N ILE A 39 -0.70 3.02 -18.24
CA ILE A 39 0.07 4.02 -18.98
C ILE A 39 0.75 3.41 -20.20
N TRP A 40 1.49 2.30 -20.04
CA TRP A 40 2.20 1.71 -21.18
C TRP A 40 1.25 1.05 -22.18
N LYS A 41 0.14 0.44 -21.72
CA LYS A 41 -0.90 -0.09 -22.61
C LYS A 41 -1.54 1.02 -23.44
N LYS A 42 -1.81 2.17 -22.82
CA LYS A 42 -2.31 3.36 -23.54
C LYS A 42 -1.29 3.90 -24.54
N ALA A 43 0.00 3.77 -24.26
CA ALA A 43 1.07 4.12 -25.17
C ALA A 43 1.30 3.08 -26.29
N GLY A 44 0.53 1.99 -26.34
CA GLY A 44 0.64 0.95 -27.37
C GLY A 44 1.65 -0.15 -27.07
N LEU A 45 2.29 -0.14 -25.89
CA LEU A 45 3.25 -1.17 -25.49
C LEU A 45 2.52 -2.41 -24.94
N LYS A 46 2.92 -3.60 -25.43
CA LYS A 46 2.39 -4.89 -24.96
C LYS A 46 2.93 -5.28 -23.58
N SER A 47 4.15 -4.86 -23.26
CA SER A 47 4.85 -5.16 -22.02
C SER A 47 5.40 -3.89 -21.38
N ALA A 48 5.86 -4.00 -20.13
CA ALA A 48 6.63 -2.96 -19.49
C ALA A 48 7.88 -2.62 -20.33
N PRO A 49 8.40 -1.37 -20.24
CA PRO A 49 9.66 -1.00 -20.85
C PRO A 49 10.81 -1.92 -20.41
N ALA A 50 11.78 -2.14 -21.29
CA ALA A 50 12.95 -2.95 -20.97
C ALA A 50 13.69 -2.41 -19.73
N GLY A 51 14.07 -3.31 -18.82
CA GLY A 51 14.76 -2.96 -17.57
C GLY A 51 13.89 -2.33 -16.47
N TRP A 52 12.58 -2.16 -16.69
CA TRP A 52 11.70 -1.60 -15.67
C TRP A 52 11.14 -2.68 -14.74
N GLN A 53 11.51 -2.61 -13.46
CA GLN A 53 10.90 -3.42 -12.40
C GLN A 53 10.07 -2.52 -11.47
N THR A 54 8.77 -2.78 -11.39
CA THR A 54 7.87 -1.96 -10.56
C THR A 54 8.20 -2.08 -9.07
N PRO A 55 8.60 -0.98 -8.41
CA PRO A 55 9.01 -1.05 -7.02
C PRO A 55 7.81 -1.21 -6.07
N LYS A 56 8.00 -2.01 -5.01
CA LYS A 56 7.01 -2.23 -3.95
C LYS A 56 7.09 -1.15 -2.85
N ILE A 57 6.74 0.08 -3.21
CA ILE A 57 6.89 1.26 -2.34
C ILE A 57 5.98 1.17 -1.10
N TYR A 58 4.75 0.67 -1.24
CA TYR A 58 3.77 0.66 -0.14
C TYR A 58 3.86 -0.57 0.77
N LEU A 59 4.50 -1.64 0.30
CA LEU A 59 4.67 -2.90 1.02
C LEU A 59 5.98 -2.97 1.80
N ARG A 60 6.90 -2.02 1.61
CA ARG A 60 8.21 -2.02 2.27
C ARG A 60 8.02 -2.15 3.78
N SER A 61 8.50 -3.27 4.32
CA SER A 61 8.69 -3.40 5.77
C SER A 61 9.85 -2.45 6.08
N SER A 62 9.56 -1.41 6.85
CA SER A 62 10.63 -0.67 7.47
C SER A 62 11.30 -1.66 8.42
N LYS A 63 12.49 -2.13 8.08
CA LYS A 63 13.48 -2.51 9.10
C LYS A 63 13.73 -1.23 9.91
N ARG A 64 12.94 -1.03 10.95
CA ARG A 64 13.18 -0.08 12.06
C ARG A 64 12.68 -0.76 13.31
#